data_AF-A0A8B8MT96-F1
#
_entry.id   AF-A0A8B8MT96-F1
#
_cell.length_a   1.000
_cell.length_b   1.000
_cell.length_c   1.000
_cell.angle_alpha   90.00
_cell.angle_beta   90.00
_cell.angle_gamma   90.00
#
_symmetry.space_group_name_H-M   'P 1'
#
loop_
_entity.id
_entity.type
_entity.pdbx_description
1 polymer ?
#
loop_
_entity_poly.entity_id
_entity_poly.type
_entity_poly.pdbx_seq_one_letter_code
_entity_poly.pdbx_strand_id
1 'polypeptide(L)'
;MADRLSNVVRRKFIDFFATKHGHKFVKSSSVIPHKDSELEFVNAGMNQFRKHFISNQEHFEIPRICNYQKCIRVGGKKSDLELVGRDHQHHTFFEMLGNWSFNDYGKQEACEWALDFLVNHLQLDMNKMRVTYHSDQKEVDNETRDIWLKLGMSNEHIVANDKGDNFWEAGRIGPCGMSTEIFYPVGEQLLEIWNLVFIDRQRIDNGSLVPLKGFFVDTGMGLERVLAALENVESNYDTDLFKSYFSVIQAKSDGVEPYKGSLDDDLDIGYRILADHCRFITMALADGAQPGRKGAGFHVRSLIKRCVVISQNMFMQETPRYLLFDLVDETVDILSTAYPELKDEVKPIRRVLAKETKRYLNYLETADLNDR
;
A
#
# COMPACT_ATOMS: atom_id res chain seq x y z
N MET A 1 -3.98 18.61 -20.00
CA MET A 1 -4.17 17.17 -19.73
C MET A 1 -5.08 17.05 -18.53
N ALA A 2 -6.05 16.15 -18.55
CA ALA A 2 -6.87 15.87 -17.38
C ALA A 2 -5.98 15.38 -16.22
N ASP A 3 -6.31 15.75 -14.99
CA ASP A 3 -5.61 15.28 -13.79
C ASP A 3 -5.86 13.75 -13.64
N ARG A 4 -4.81 12.96 -13.41
CA ARG A 4 -4.93 11.50 -13.24
C ARG A 4 -5.88 11.18 -12.07
N LEU A 5 -6.66 10.10 -12.15
CA LEU A 5 -7.68 9.82 -11.15
C LEU A 5 -7.06 9.64 -9.74
N SER A 6 -5.88 9.02 -9.68
CA SER A 6 -5.10 8.89 -8.45
C SER A 6 -4.80 10.23 -7.77
N ASN A 7 -4.43 11.28 -8.52
CA ASN A 7 -4.22 12.63 -7.98
C ASN A 7 -5.52 13.24 -7.45
N VAL A 8 -6.61 13.05 -8.20
CA VAL A 8 -7.94 13.53 -7.80
C VAL A 8 -8.38 12.89 -6.49
N VAL A 9 -8.22 11.57 -6.34
CA VAL A 9 -8.59 10.84 -5.12
C VAL A 9 -7.71 11.24 -3.93
N ARG A 10 -6.38 11.33 -4.10
CA ARG A 10 -5.49 11.85 -3.04
C ARG A 10 -5.92 13.25 -2.59
N ARG A 11 -6.16 14.17 -3.52
CA ARG A 11 -6.59 15.54 -3.21
C ARG A 11 -7.94 15.54 -2.50
N LYS A 12 -8.94 14.83 -3.02
CA LYS A 12 -10.26 14.72 -2.38
C LYS A 12 -10.16 14.22 -0.94
N PHE A 13 -9.34 13.21 -0.68
CA PHE A 13 -9.15 12.65 0.66
C PHE A 13 -8.54 13.69 1.62
N ILE A 14 -7.45 14.34 1.21
CA ILE A 14 -6.81 15.37 2.04
C ILE A 14 -7.74 16.56 2.26
N ASP A 15 -8.39 17.06 1.21
CA ASP A 15 -9.32 18.17 1.32
C ASP A 15 -10.50 17.82 2.24
N PHE A 16 -11.05 16.61 2.12
CA PHE A 16 -12.15 16.14 2.97
C PHE A 16 -11.76 16.19 4.46
N PHE A 17 -10.67 15.51 4.84
CA PHE A 17 -10.27 15.46 6.24
C PHE A 17 -9.72 16.81 6.76
N ALA A 18 -8.93 17.52 5.96
CA ALA A 18 -8.32 18.77 6.39
C ALA A 18 -9.33 19.92 6.48
N THR A 19 -10.23 20.04 5.51
CA THR A 19 -11.17 21.17 5.47
C THR A 19 -12.44 20.92 6.27
N LYS A 20 -12.99 19.71 6.26
CA LYS A 20 -14.25 19.41 6.97
C LYS A 20 -14.06 18.91 8.40
N HIS A 21 -12.98 18.18 8.66
CA HIS A 21 -12.79 17.47 9.94
C HIS A 21 -11.59 17.98 10.77
N GLY A 22 -10.88 18.99 10.27
CA GLY A 22 -9.81 19.66 11.01
C GLY A 22 -8.53 18.84 11.16
N HIS A 23 -8.33 17.83 10.32
CA HIS A 23 -7.07 17.07 10.31
C HIS A 23 -5.95 17.92 9.73
N LYS A 24 -4.76 17.84 10.33
CA LYS A 24 -3.57 18.44 9.74
C LYS A 24 -2.97 17.50 8.70
N PHE A 25 -2.71 18.02 7.50
CA PHE A 25 -1.89 17.28 6.54
C PHE A 25 -0.44 17.16 7.04
N VAL A 26 0.07 15.93 7.11
CA VAL A 26 1.47 15.64 7.40
C VAL A 26 2.04 14.84 6.24
N LYS A 27 3.18 15.27 5.69
CA LYS A 27 3.80 14.58 4.55
C LYS A 27 4.06 13.10 4.86
N SER A 28 4.01 12.25 3.82
CA SER A 28 4.49 10.87 3.91
C SER A 28 5.89 10.83 4.50
N SER A 29 6.17 9.90 5.41
CA SER A 29 7.54 9.59 5.81
C SER A 29 8.29 8.91 4.68
N SER A 30 9.62 8.85 4.80
CA SER A 30 10.45 7.93 4.03
C SER A 30 9.93 6.49 4.17
N VAL A 31 10.06 5.68 3.12
CA VAL A 31 9.83 4.22 3.20
C VAL A 31 10.88 3.53 4.06
N ILE A 32 12.02 4.18 4.35
CA ILE A 32 13.01 3.70 5.30
C ILE A 32 12.64 4.21 6.69
N PRO A 33 12.37 3.32 7.65
CA PRO A 33 11.98 3.73 8.98
C PRO A 33 13.13 4.44 9.70
N HIS A 34 12.87 5.65 10.20
CA HIS A 34 13.81 6.35 11.06
C HIS A 34 13.68 5.85 12.51
N LYS A 35 14.74 5.21 13.03
CA LYS A 35 14.84 4.77 14.44
C LYS A 35 13.86 3.66 14.86
N ASP A 36 13.49 2.77 13.95
CA ASP A 36 12.78 1.52 14.26
C ASP A 36 13.57 0.35 13.69
N SER A 37 14.19 -0.46 14.56
CA SER A 37 15.00 -1.61 14.15
C SER A 37 14.18 -2.87 13.83
N GLU A 38 12.87 -2.85 14.09
CA GLU A 38 11.98 -4.00 13.86
C GLU A 38 11.35 -3.98 12.47
N LEU A 39 11.41 -2.83 11.78
CA LEU A 39 10.85 -2.65 10.44
C LEU A 39 11.98 -2.50 9.41
N GLU A 40 11.90 -3.28 8.33
CA GLU A 40 12.80 -3.08 7.19
C GLU A 40 12.33 -1.93 6.29
N PHE A 41 11.00 -1.80 6.13
CA PHE A 41 10.35 -0.70 5.45
C PHE A 41 9.09 -0.27 6.19
N VAL A 42 8.68 0.98 5.99
CA VAL A 42 7.37 1.49 6.42
C VAL A 42 6.27 0.77 5.63
N ASN A 43 5.38 0.08 6.34
CA ASN A 43 4.33 -0.77 5.77
C ASN A 43 2.91 -0.25 5.99
N ALA A 44 2.76 0.84 6.77
CA ALA A 44 1.50 1.52 7.03
C ALA A 44 1.72 3.01 7.37
N GLY A 45 0.70 3.84 7.14
CA GLY A 45 0.72 5.27 7.48
C GLY A 45 1.00 5.55 8.96
N MET A 46 0.53 4.68 9.84
CA MET A 46 0.67 4.82 11.29
C MET A 46 2.12 4.73 11.80
N ASN A 47 3.06 4.18 11.03
CA ASN A 47 4.41 3.88 11.52
C ASN A 47 5.14 5.15 12.02
N GLN A 48 5.01 6.28 11.34
CA GLN A 48 5.62 7.55 11.78
C GLN A 48 4.96 8.13 13.04
N PHE A 49 3.76 7.65 13.39
CA PHE A 49 3.00 8.07 14.57
C PHE A 49 3.04 7.06 15.71
N ARG A 50 3.77 5.93 15.59
CA ARG A 50 3.84 4.84 16.60
C ARG A 50 3.99 5.34 18.04
N LYS A 51 4.82 6.37 18.25
CA LYS A 51 5.08 6.96 19.57
C LYS A 51 3.89 7.69 20.19
N HIS A 52 2.98 8.23 19.38
CA HIS A 52 1.80 8.94 19.86
C HIS A 52 0.82 7.95 20.50
N PHE A 53 0.58 6.81 19.85
CA PHE A 53 -0.33 5.76 20.35
C PHE A 53 0.09 5.15 21.69
N ILE A 54 1.39 5.00 21.94
CA ILE A 54 1.91 4.43 23.20
C ILE A 54 2.25 5.50 24.25
N SER A 55 1.99 6.77 23.95
CA SER A 55 2.27 7.84 24.90
C SER A 55 1.21 7.88 26.00
N ASN A 56 1.62 8.29 27.20
CA ASN A 56 0.69 8.59 28.30
C ASN A 56 0.17 10.05 28.23
N GLN A 57 0.21 10.67 27.06
CA GLN A 57 -0.23 12.06 26.88
C GLN A 57 -1.75 12.10 26.79
N GLU A 58 -2.37 12.97 27.59
CA GLU A 58 -3.81 13.23 27.53
C GLU A 58 -4.15 14.26 26.44
N HIS A 59 -3.19 15.11 26.08
CA HIS A 59 -3.35 16.19 25.11
C HIS A 59 -2.24 16.17 24.07
N PHE A 60 -2.64 16.28 22.81
CA PHE A 60 -1.75 16.36 21.65
C PHE A 60 -1.91 17.73 21.00
N GLU A 61 -0.78 18.37 20.63
CA GLU A 61 -0.80 19.64 19.91
C GLU A 61 -1.49 19.52 18.54
N ILE A 62 -1.35 18.35 17.90
CA ILE A 62 -1.97 18.01 16.62
C ILE A 62 -2.75 16.71 16.82
N PRO A 63 -3.98 16.76 17.35
CA PRO A 63 -4.75 15.57 17.71
C PRO A 63 -5.33 14.84 16.49
N ARG A 64 -5.41 15.49 15.34
CA ARG A 64 -5.98 14.95 14.10
C ARG A 64 -4.99 15.09 12.96
N ILE A 65 -4.65 13.99 12.30
CA ILE A 65 -3.69 13.99 11.17
C ILE A 65 -4.27 13.20 9.99
N CYS A 66 -4.04 13.66 8.77
CA CYS A 66 -4.35 12.88 7.56
C CYS A 66 -3.21 12.94 6.56
N ASN A 67 -2.98 11.87 5.81
CA ASN A 67 -2.02 11.85 4.71
C ASN A 67 -2.28 10.73 3.69
N TYR A 68 -1.38 10.63 2.72
CA TYR A 68 -1.16 9.46 1.88
C TYR A 68 0.29 9.01 2.08
N GLN A 69 0.51 7.82 2.62
CA GLN A 69 1.82 7.28 2.94
C GLN A 69 2.32 6.34 1.85
N LYS A 70 3.59 6.48 1.48
CA LYS A 70 4.36 5.49 0.72
C LYS A 70 4.56 4.23 1.57
N CYS A 71 4.00 3.10 1.14
CA CYS A 71 4.08 1.84 1.89
C CYS A 71 4.78 0.76 1.07
N ILE A 72 5.60 -0.04 1.74
CA ILE A 72 6.26 -1.21 1.18
C ILE A 72 5.95 -2.44 2.03
N ARG A 73 5.49 -3.51 1.39
CA ARG A 73 5.18 -4.81 2.03
C ARG A 73 6.03 -5.92 1.45
N VAL A 74 7.32 -5.83 1.75
CA VAL A 74 8.33 -6.82 1.38
C VAL A 74 9.13 -7.19 2.61
N GLY A 75 9.21 -8.50 2.89
CA GLY A 75 9.90 -9.01 4.07
C GLY A 75 9.07 -8.90 5.37
N GLY A 76 9.52 -9.60 6.41
CA GLY A 76 8.82 -9.66 7.70
C GLY A 76 7.47 -10.38 7.66
N LYS A 77 6.62 -10.11 8.66
CA LYS A 77 5.30 -10.78 8.83
C LYS A 77 4.23 -10.33 7.84
N LYS A 78 4.32 -9.11 7.30
CA LYS A 78 3.33 -8.50 6.39
C LYS A 78 3.90 -8.39 4.97
N SER A 79 4.52 -9.46 4.49
CA SER A 79 5.15 -9.50 3.16
C SER A 79 4.16 -10.04 2.13
N ASP A 80 3.88 -9.24 1.10
CA ASP A 80 2.97 -9.61 0.02
C ASP A 80 3.73 -10.11 -1.23
N LEU A 81 5.06 -10.16 -1.17
CA LEU A 81 5.95 -10.40 -2.31
C LEU A 81 5.63 -11.65 -3.16
N GLU A 82 5.18 -12.74 -2.54
CA GLU A 82 4.87 -13.99 -3.25
C GLU A 82 3.55 -13.91 -4.03
N LEU A 83 2.64 -13.01 -3.62
CA LEU A 83 1.34 -12.77 -4.26
C LEU A 83 1.43 -11.79 -5.44
N VAL A 84 2.44 -10.92 -5.42
CA VAL A 84 2.63 -9.89 -6.45
C VAL A 84 2.74 -10.49 -7.85
N GLY A 85 1.85 -10.01 -8.72
CA GLY A 85 1.69 -10.48 -10.10
C GLY A 85 0.87 -11.76 -10.25
N ARG A 86 0.56 -12.48 -9.17
CA ARG A 86 -0.26 -13.70 -9.17
C ARG A 86 -1.72 -13.45 -8.80
N ASP A 87 -2.04 -12.26 -8.31
CA ASP A 87 -3.41 -11.82 -8.10
C ASP A 87 -3.63 -10.38 -8.59
N HIS A 88 -4.85 -9.91 -8.35
CA HIS A 88 -5.36 -8.63 -8.80
C HIS A 88 -5.01 -7.45 -7.89
N GLN A 89 -4.51 -7.69 -6.66
CA GLN A 89 -4.66 -6.72 -5.58
C GLN A 89 -3.38 -6.44 -4.79
N HIS A 90 -2.43 -7.37 -4.73
CA HIS A 90 -1.22 -7.23 -3.92
C HIS A 90 -0.07 -6.58 -4.69
N HIS A 91 0.64 -5.70 -3.98
CA HIS A 91 1.73 -4.88 -4.49
C HIS A 91 2.92 -4.92 -3.53
N THR A 92 4.14 -4.80 -4.03
CA THR A 92 5.30 -4.55 -3.16
C THR A 92 5.33 -3.11 -2.67
N PHE A 93 4.91 -2.16 -3.52
CA PHE A 93 4.73 -0.75 -3.19
C PHE A 93 3.30 -0.31 -3.47
N PHE A 94 2.70 0.38 -2.50
CA PHE A 94 1.36 0.95 -2.65
C PHE A 94 1.23 2.23 -1.83
N GLU A 95 0.14 2.96 -2.05
CA GLU A 95 -0.15 4.18 -1.30
C GLU A 95 -1.30 3.95 -0.32
N MET A 96 -1.06 4.28 0.94
CA MET A 96 -2.07 4.16 2.00
C MET A 96 -2.58 5.55 2.39
N LEU A 97 -3.83 5.84 2.09
CA LEU A 97 -4.52 7.05 2.55
C LEU A 97 -5.01 6.78 3.96
N GLY A 98 -4.70 7.68 4.90
CA GLY A 98 -5.04 7.47 6.30
C GLY A 98 -5.40 8.76 7.02
N ASN A 99 -6.33 8.64 7.96
CA ASN A 99 -6.62 9.63 8.98
C ASN A 99 -6.42 9.03 10.38
N TRP A 100 -5.90 9.84 11.29
CA TRP A 100 -5.54 9.46 12.64
C TRP A 100 -6.18 10.38 13.67
N SER A 101 -6.62 9.76 14.77
CA SER A 101 -7.09 10.44 16.00
C SER A 101 -6.12 10.12 17.13
N PHE A 102 -5.61 11.16 17.79
CA PHE A 102 -4.84 11.03 19.02
C PHE A 102 -5.63 11.58 20.19
N ASN A 103 -6.39 10.68 20.85
CA ASN A 103 -7.22 10.98 22.02
C ASN A 103 -8.23 12.12 21.77
N ASP A 104 -8.95 12.08 20.65
CA ASP A 104 -9.87 13.14 20.24
C ASP A 104 -11.25 12.60 19.79
N TYR A 105 -11.35 11.94 18.63
CA TYR A 105 -12.57 11.26 18.17
C TYR A 105 -12.42 9.74 18.19
N GLY A 106 -13.56 9.02 18.20
CA GLY A 106 -13.63 7.57 18.36
C GLY A 106 -14.27 6.86 17.17
N LYS A 107 -14.92 5.73 17.47
CA LYS A 107 -15.51 4.83 16.45
C LYS A 107 -16.62 5.51 15.64
N GLN A 108 -17.51 6.25 16.31
CA GLN A 108 -18.67 6.88 15.68
C GLN A 108 -18.24 7.80 14.55
N GLU A 109 -17.35 8.76 14.84
CA GLU A 109 -16.87 9.71 13.85
C GLU A 109 -16.02 9.03 12.76
N ALA A 110 -15.21 8.04 13.13
CA ALA A 110 -14.39 7.31 12.17
C ALA A 110 -15.23 6.59 11.11
N CYS A 111 -16.27 5.87 11.52
CA CYS A 111 -17.18 5.18 10.60
C CYS A 111 -18.03 6.17 9.78
N GLU A 112 -18.55 7.22 10.43
CA GLU A 112 -19.31 8.29 9.76
C GLU A 112 -18.52 8.94 8.63
N TRP A 113 -17.29 9.37 8.90
CA TRP A 113 -16.47 10.09 7.94
C TRP A 113 -15.96 9.17 6.83
N ALA A 114 -15.66 7.90 7.14
CA ALA A 114 -15.31 6.93 6.12
C ALA A 114 -16.48 6.70 5.14
N LEU A 115 -17.70 6.54 5.65
CA LEU A 115 -18.88 6.37 4.81
C LEU A 115 -19.20 7.64 3.98
N ASP A 116 -19.17 8.82 4.60
CA ASP A 116 -19.39 10.11 3.91
C ASP A 116 -18.35 10.33 2.79
N PHE A 117 -17.09 9.99 3.04
CA PHE A 117 -16.07 10.08 2.01
C PHE A 117 -16.35 9.13 0.83
N LEU A 118 -16.59 7.85 1.10
CA LEU A 118 -16.82 6.86 0.05
C LEU A 118 -18.12 7.14 -0.75
N VAL A 119 -19.22 7.45 -0.06
CA VAL A 119 -20.53 7.62 -0.68
C VAL A 119 -20.69 9.02 -1.27
N ASN A 120 -20.44 10.08 -0.50
CA ASN A 120 -20.76 11.43 -0.95
C ASN A 120 -19.60 12.11 -1.69
N HIS A 121 -18.35 11.75 -1.44
CA HIS A 121 -17.20 12.39 -2.10
C HIS A 121 -16.64 11.57 -3.27
N LEU A 122 -16.68 10.25 -3.13
CA LEU A 122 -16.27 9.31 -4.17
C LEU A 122 -17.44 8.71 -4.96
N GLN A 123 -18.69 8.91 -4.53
CA GLN A 123 -19.89 8.49 -5.27
C GLN A 123 -19.97 6.96 -5.44
N LEU A 124 -19.43 6.20 -4.49
CA LEU A 124 -19.61 4.75 -4.43
C LEU A 124 -21.00 4.41 -3.88
N ASP A 125 -21.61 3.35 -4.42
CA ASP A 125 -22.95 2.92 -4.00
C ASP A 125 -22.88 2.18 -2.65
N MET A 126 -23.45 2.80 -1.62
CA MET A 126 -23.54 2.23 -0.27
C MET A 126 -24.20 0.84 -0.26
N ASN A 127 -25.18 0.58 -1.14
CA ASN A 127 -25.90 -0.70 -1.15
C ASN A 127 -25.03 -1.86 -1.65
N LYS A 128 -23.87 -1.57 -2.25
CA LYS A 128 -22.90 -2.58 -2.66
C LYS A 128 -21.87 -2.87 -1.57
N MET A 129 -21.65 -1.91 -0.67
CA MET A 129 -20.63 -2.03 0.37
C MET A 129 -20.97 -3.12 1.38
N ARG A 130 -19.95 -3.78 1.91
CA ARG A 130 -20.06 -4.61 3.12
C ARG A 130 -19.09 -4.09 4.15
N VAL A 131 -19.44 -4.18 5.42
CA VAL A 131 -18.55 -3.83 6.52
C VAL A 131 -18.41 -5.01 7.46
N THR A 132 -17.24 -5.15 8.07
CA THR A 132 -17.00 -6.17 9.09
C THR A 132 -16.88 -5.56 10.48
N TYR A 133 -17.09 -6.33 11.54
CA TYR A 133 -16.74 -5.93 12.90
C TYR A 133 -16.12 -7.10 13.66
N HIS A 134 -15.29 -6.79 14.65
CA HIS A 134 -14.61 -7.78 15.46
C HIS A 134 -15.58 -8.64 16.27
N SER A 135 -15.46 -9.97 16.18
CA SER A 135 -16.32 -10.90 16.91
C SER A 135 -15.63 -12.25 17.15
N ASP A 136 -14.59 -12.31 18.00
CA ASP A 136 -13.91 -13.58 18.29
C ASP A 136 -14.50 -14.34 19.51
N GLN A 137 -13.86 -15.43 19.93
CA GLN A 137 -14.31 -16.23 21.09
C GLN A 137 -14.26 -15.48 22.43
N LYS A 138 -13.53 -14.35 22.51
CA LYS A 138 -13.24 -13.61 23.73
C LYS A 138 -14.03 -12.30 23.80
N GLU A 139 -14.13 -11.57 22.70
CA GLU A 139 -14.67 -10.22 22.68
C GLU A 139 -15.47 -9.95 21.40
N VAL A 140 -16.59 -9.22 21.54
CA VAL A 140 -17.49 -8.86 20.43
C VAL A 140 -17.71 -7.36 20.43
N ASP A 141 -17.40 -6.71 19.31
CA ASP A 141 -17.54 -5.26 19.12
C ASP A 141 -18.96 -4.87 18.68
N ASN A 142 -19.93 -5.05 19.58
CA ASN A 142 -21.32 -4.66 19.32
C ASN A 142 -21.49 -3.16 19.07
N GLU A 143 -20.61 -2.33 19.64
CA GLU A 143 -20.62 -0.89 19.43
C GLU A 143 -20.40 -0.54 17.95
N THR A 144 -19.37 -1.11 17.31
CA THR A 144 -19.11 -0.91 15.87
C THR A 144 -20.27 -1.40 15.00
N ARG A 145 -20.85 -2.56 15.31
CA ARG A 145 -22.05 -3.06 14.60
C ARG A 145 -23.20 -2.04 14.68
N ASP A 146 -23.48 -1.55 15.89
CA ASP A 146 -24.59 -0.64 16.14
C ASP A 146 -24.37 0.74 15.49
N ILE A 147 -23.11 1.19 15.39
CA ILE A 147 -22.73 2.39 14.62
C ILE A 147 -23.12 2.20 13.16
N TRP A 148 -22.70 1.12 12.51
CA TRP A 148 -23.03 0.86 11.10
C TRP A 148 -24.54 0.75 10.83
N LEU A 149 -25.28 0.12 11.74
CA LEU A 149 -26.75 0.07 11.67
C LEU A 149 -27.37 1.47 11.71
N LYS A 150 -26.89 2.35 12.62
CA LYS A 150 -27.36 3.74 12.72
C LYS A 150 -27.02 4.57 11.49
N LEU A 151 -25.92 4.27 10.82
CA LEU A 151 -25.53 4.90 9.55
C LEU A 151 -26.36 4.43 8.36
N GLY A 152 -27.27 3.47 8.56
CA GLY A 152 -28.23 3.02 7.55
C GLY A 152 -27.76 1.80 6.75
N MET A 153 -26.67 1.14 7.14
CA MET A 153 -26.30 -0.14 6.52
C MET A 153 -27.29 -1.23 6.95
N SER A 154 -27.71 -2.05 5.99
CA SER A 154 -28.57 -3.19 6.27
C SER A 154 -27.80 -4.26 7.03
N ASN A 155 -28.49 -5.02 7.88
CA ASN A 155 -27.88 -6.07 8.70
C ASN A 155 -27.16 -7.15 7.87
N GLU A 156 -27.63 -7.40 6.64
CA GLU A 156 -27.02 -8.37 5.71
C GLU A 156 -25.64 -7.91 5.19
N HIS A 157 -25.37 -6.61 5.23
CA HIS A 157 -24.11 -6.01 4.80
C HIS A 157 -23.15 -5.76 5.96
N ILE A 158 -23.54 -6.07 7.20
CA ILE A 158 -22.71 -5.95 8.40
C ILE A 158 -22.34 -7.36 8.87
N VAL A 159 -21.08 -7.73 8.67
CA VAL A 159 -20.59 -9.11 8.86
C VAL A 159 -19.76 -9.22 10.14
N ALA A 160 -20.14 -10.13 11.02
CA ALA A 160 -19.30 -10.49 12.16
C ALA A 160 -18.07 -11.27 11.67
N ASN A 161 -16.87 -10.87 12.09
CA ASN A 161 -15.66 -11.61 11.78
C ASN A 161 -15.21 -12.46 12.97
N ASP A 162 -15.52 -13.75 12.88
CA ASP A 162 -15.24 -14.77 13.89
C ASP A 162 -13.86 -15.43 13.77
N LYS A 163 -13.12 -15.10 12.72
CA LYS A 163 -11.78 -15.65 12.44
C LYS A 163 -10.65 -14.87 13.11
N GLY A 164 -10.97 -13.72 13.72
CA GLY A 164 -10.01 -12.88 14.42
C GLY A 164 -9.26 -11.89 13.52
N ASP A 165 -9.60 -11.79 12.22
CA ASP A 165 -8.90 -10.88 11.29
C ASP A 165 -9.17 -9.40 11.62
N ASN A 166 -10.30 -9.10 12.27
CA ASN A 166 -10.63 -7.75 12.75
C ASN A 166 -9.94 -7.36 14.07
N PHE A 167 -8.80 -7.96 14.43
CA PHE A 167 -7.94 -7.49 15.51
C PHE A 167 -6.57 -7.09 14.93
N TRP A 168 -6.32 -5.79 14.85
CA TRP A 168 -5.13 -5.27 14.20
C TRP A 168 -3.97 -5.10 15.18
N GLU A 169 -2.77 -5.41 14.73
CA GLU A 169 -1.54 -5.28 15.50
C GLU A 169 -0.42 -4.59 14.70
N ALA A 170 0.28 -3.67 15.36
CA ALA A 170 1.43 -2.97 14.77
C ALA A 170 2.62 -3.91 14.54
N GLY A 171 2.75 -4.95 15.35
CA GLY A 171 3.86 -5.90 15.32
C GLY A 171 3.75 -6.92 16.44
N ARG A 172 4.85 -7.57 16.80
CA ARG A 172 4.88 -8.49 17.96
C ARG A 172 4.64 -7.73 19.29
N ILE A 173 5.12 -6.50 19.37
CA ILE A 173 4.99 -5.59 20.51
C ILE A 173 4.49 -4.24 19.97
N GLY A 174 3.60 -3.58 20.70
CA GLY A 174 3.14 -2.23 20.37
C GLY A 174 1.62 -2.10 20.36
N PRO A 175 1.11 -0.96 19.83
CA PRO A 175 -0.30 -0.65 19.84
C PRO A 175 -1.10 -1.63 18.98
N CYS A 176 -2.30 -1.94 19.43
CA CYS A 176 -3.24 -2.86 18.79
C CYS A 176 -4.67 -2.53 19.21
N GLY A 177 -5.64 -3.08 18.51
CA GLY A 177 -7.04 -2.87 18.81
C GLY A 177 -7.97 -3.58 17.83
N MET A 178 -9.26 -3.52 18.12
CA MET A 178 -10.27 -4.01 17.19
C MET A 178 -10.35 -3.13 15.95
N SER A 179 -10.92 -3.67 14.90
CA SER A 179 -11.11 -2.94 13.65
C SER A 179 -12.44 -3.26 12.99
N THR A 180 -12.80 -2.39 12.05
CA THR A 180 -13.84 -2.60 11.05
C THR A 180 -13.25 -2.38 9.68
N GLU A 181 -13.56 -3.26 8.73
CA GLU A 181 -13.08 -3.15 7.36
C GLU A 181 -14.26 -2.92 6.43
N ILE A 182 -14.06 -2.05 5.44
CA ILE A 182 -15.04 -1.71 4.41
C ILE A 182 -14.62 -2.43 3.13
N PHE A 183 -15.57 -3.20 2.59
CA PHE A 183 -15.42 -3.96 1.37
C PHE A 183 -16.33 -3.40 0.27
N TYR A 184 -15.85 -3.42 -0.97
CA TYR A 184 -16.62 -3.01 -2.14
C TYR A 184 -16.48 -4.05 -3.26
N PRO A 185 -17.59 -4.50 -3.86
CA PRO A 185 -17.56 -5.49 -4.93
C PRO A 185 -17.22 -4.84 -6.27
N VAL A 186 -16.32 -5.47 -7.02
CA VAL A 186 -16.00 -5.13 -8.40
C VAL A 186 -15.96 -6.40 -9.22
N GLY A 187 -16.94 -6.58 -10.11
CA GLY A 187 -17.14 -7.84 -10.82
C GLY A 187 -17.33 -9.00 -9.84
N GLU A 188 -16.51 -10.05 -9.96
CA GLU A 188 -16.53 -11.19 -9.03
C GLU A 188 -15.68 -10.97 -7.76
N GLN A 189 -14.89 -9.90 -7.70
CA GLN A 189 -13.99 -9.60 -6.59
C GLN A 189 -14.70 -8.82 -5.49
N LEU A 190 -14.38 -9.12 -4.23
CA LEU A 190 -14.75 -8.31 -3.07
C LEU A 190 -13.48 -7.65 -2.51
N LEU A 191 -13.30 -6.36 -2.79
CA LEU A 191 -12.10 -5.62 -2.42
C LEU A 191 -12.21 -5.05 -1.01
N GLU A 192 -11.28 -5.37 -0.12
CA GLU A 192 -11.08 -4.61 1.12
C GLU A 192 -10.47 -3.25 0.76
N ILE A 193 -11.28 -2.19 0.82
CA ILE A 193 -10.86 -0.85 0.38
C ILE A 193 -10.35 0.01 1.53
N TRP A 194 -10.85 -0.16 2.76
CA TRP A 194 -10.50 0.66 3.91
C TRP A 194 -10.60 -0.12 5.23
N ASN A 195 -9.53 -0.10 6.02
CA ASN A 195 -9.53 -0.62 7.40
C ASN A 195 -9.52 0.54 8.40
N LEU A 196 -10.39 0.49 9.41
CA LEU A 196 -10.49 1.43 10.52
C LEU A 196 -10.17 0.70 11.82
N VAL A 197 -9.03 1.02 12.42
CA VAL A 197 -8.53 0.41 13.65
C VAL A 197 -8.78 1.34 14.84
N PHE A 198 -9.33 0.77 15.90
CA PHE A 198 -9.63 1.43 17.16
C PHE A 198 -8.62 0.99 18.22
N ILE A 199 -7.52 1.72 18.31
CA ILE A 199 -6.39 1.39 19.16
C ILE A 199 -6.70 1.83 20.60
N ASP A 200 -6.80 0.85 21.49
CA ASP A 200 -7.13 1.02 22.91
C ASP A 200 -6.21 0.26 23.85
N ARG A 201 -5.32 -0.58 23.31
CA ARG A 201 -4.42 -1.45 24.07
C ARG A 201 -3.08 -1.63 23.36
N GLN A 202 -2.10 -2.15 24.09
CA GLN A 202 -0.80 -2.52 23.53
C GLN A 202 -0.42 -3.95 23.93
N ARG A 203 0.21 -4.66 23.01
CA ARG A 203 0.88 -5.93 23.30
C ARG A 203 2.28 -5.66 23.83
N ILE A 204 2.60 -6.22 24.99
CA ILE A 204 3.92 -6.13 25.62
C ILE A 204 4.73 -7.42 25.40
N ASP A 205 6.01 -7.42 25.78
CA ASP A 205 6.99 -8.49 25.46
C ASP A 205 6.57 -9.91 25.85
N ASN A 206 5.82 -10.05 26.96
CA ASN A 206 5.32 -11.33 27.45
C ASN A 206 4.04 -11.81 26.73
N GLY A 207 3.58 -11.06 25.73
CA GLY A 207 2.39 -11.36 24.93
C GLY A 207 1.08 -10.83 25.52
N SER A 208 1.06 -10.30 26.74
CA SER A 208 -0.16 -9.75 27.36
C SER A 208 -0.61 -8.47 26.68
N LEU A 209 -1.93 -8.23 26.69
CA LEU A 209 -2.55 -6.98 26.26
C LEU A 209 -2.77 -6.07 27.47
N VAL A 210 -2.29 -4.84 27.39
CA VAL A 210 -2.42 -3.82 28.45
C VAL A 210 -3.20 -2.63 27.89
N PRO A 211 -4.25 -2.13 28.58
CA PRO A 211 -4.98 -0.95 28.16
C PRO A 211 -4.09 0.29 28.03
N LEU A 212 -4.35 1.10 27.01
CA LEU A 212 -3.78 2.44 26.86
C LEU A 212 -4.61 3.46 27.66
N LYS A 213 -4.01 4.61 27.98
CA LYS A 213 -4.72 5.68 28.70
C LYS A 213 -5.67 6.48 27.81
N GLY A 214 -5.39 6.55 26.52
CA GLY A 214 -6.21 7.22 25.52
C GLY A 214 -6.82 6.22 24.55
N PHE A 215 -7.83 6.68 23.80
CA PHE A 215 -8.37 5.99 22.64
C PHE A 215 -7.85 6.64 21.38
N PHE A 216 -7.51 5.82 20.39
CA PHE A 216 -6.92 6.30 19.15
C PHE A 216 -7.60 5.66 17.96
N VAL A 217 -7.60 6.39 16.84
CA VAL A 217 -8.07 5.88 15.54
C VAL A 217 -6.89 5.84 14.59
N ASP A 218 -6.72 4.71 13.92
CA ASP A 218 -5.79 4.52 12.82
C ASP A 218 -6.53 3.93 11.64
N THR A 219 -6.58 4.63 10.52
CA THR A 219 -7.22 4.12 9.31
C THR A 219 -6.22 3.95 8.18
N GLY A 220 -6.42 2.94 7.33
CA GLY A 220 -5.65 2.76 6.10
C GLY A 220 -6.54 2.34 4.93
N MET A 221 -6.56 3.16 3.88
CA MET A 221 -7.27 2.94 2.63
C MET A 221 -6.26 2.78 1.49
N GLY A 222 -6.28 1.64 0.79
CA GLY A 222 -5.36 1.39 -0.31
C GLY A 222 -5.77 2.14 -1.57
N LEU A 223 -4.95 3.09 -2.04
CA LEU A 223 -5.28 3.94 -3.20
C LEU A 223 -5.63 3.11 -4.43
N GLU A 224 -4.78 2.13 -4.74
CA GLU A 224 -4.90 1.28 -5.93
C GLU A 224 -6.23 0.51 -5.94
N ARG A 225 -6.66 0.00 -4.77
CA ARG A 225 -7.93 -0.72 -4.62
C ARG A 225 -9.14 0.21 -4.78
N VAL A 226 -9.05 1.42 -4.24
CA VAL A 226 -10.11 2.44 -4.40
C VAL A 226 -10.24 2.85 -5.86
N LEU A 227 -9.12 3.00 -6.58
CA LEU A 227 -9.16 3.30 -8.01
C LEU A 227 -9.82 2.18 -8.81
N ALA A 228 -9.51 0.91 -8.50
CA ALA A 228 -10.19 -0.23 -9.11
C ALA A 228 -11.71 -0.20 -8.87
N ALA A 229 -12.15 0.15 -7.66
CA ALA A 229 -13.56 0.33 -7.34
C ALA A 229 -14.22 1.49 -8.11
N LEU A 230 -13.53 2.63 -8.26
CA LEU A 230 -14.05 3.80 -8.97
C LEU A 230 -14.10 3.61 -10.49
N GLU A 231 -13.13 2.90 -11.05
CA GLU A 231 -13.07 2.59 -12.48
C GLU A 231 -13.87 1.32 -12.83
N ASN A 232 -14.40 0.63 -11.81
CA ASN A 232 -15.16 -0.62 -11.94
C ASN A 232 -14.38 -1.70 -12.73
N VAL A 233 -13.13 -1.91 -12.34
CA VAL A 233 -12.22 -2.93 -12.90
C VAL A 233 -11.77 -3.93 -11.81
N GLU A 234 -11.72 -5.22 -12.15
CA GLU A 234 -11.46 -6.29 -11.17
C GLU A 234 -10.01 -6.31 -10.68
N SER A 235 -9.08 -5.75 -11.46
CA SER A 235 -7.66 -5.72 -11.17
C SER A 235 -7.16 -4.31 -10.88
N ASN A 236 -6.37 -4.15 -9.81
CA ASN A 236 -5.62 -2.92 -9.57
C ASN A 236 -4.74 -2.58 -10.79
N TYR A 237 -4.22 -3.60 -11.47
CA TYR A 237 -3.37 -3.48 -12.65
C TYR A 237 -4.10 -2.99 -13.90
N ASP A 238 -5.43 -2.97 -13.89
CA ASP A 238 -6.24 -2.45 -15.00
C ASP A 238 -6.59 -0.98 -14.81
N THR A 239 -6.06 -0.33 -13.77
CA THR A 239 -6.27 1.10 -13.52
C THR A 239 -5.35 1.99 -14.35
N ASP A 240 -5.67 3.29 -14.40
CA ASP A 240 -4.81 4.32 -15.03
C ASP A 240 -3.38 4.38 -14.44
N LEU A 241 -3.18 3.86 -13.22
CA LEU A 241 -1.88 3.76 -12.56
C LEU A 241 -0.95 2.72 -13.20
N PHE A 242 -1.47 1.69 -13.86
CA PHE A 242 -0.65 0.56 -14.33
C PHE A 242 -0.65 0.41 -15.86
N LYS A 243 -1.73 0.80 -16.53
CA LYS A 243 -1.87 0.71 -18.00
C LYS A 243 -0.73 1.37 -18.77
N SER A 244 -0.18 2.48 -18.27
CA SER A 244 0.93 3.15 -18.94
C SER A 244 2.25 2.38 -18.82
N TYR A 245 2.51 1.68 -17.71
CA TYR A 245 3.66 0.78 -17.63
C TYR A 245 3.58 -0.33 -18.67
N PHE A 246 2.41 -0.95 -18.84
CA PHE A 246 2.24 -2.02 -19.84
C PHE A 246 2.43 -1.49 -21.26
N SER A 247 1.99 -0.26 -21.52
CA SER A 247 2.24 0.41 -22.80
C SER A 247 3.74 0.64 -23.03
N VAL A 248 4.50 1.06 -22.02
CA VAL A 248 5.96 1.22 -22.10
C VAL A 248 6.65 -0.13 -22.33
N ILE A 249 6.26 -1.18 -21.60
CA ILE A 249 6.83 -2.53 -21.75
C ILE A 249 6.58 -3.04 -23.16
N GLN A 250 5.34 -2.98 -23.65
CA GLN A 250 4.96 -3.44 -24.99
C GLN A 250 5.73 -2.68 -26.08
N ALA A 251 5.85 -1.36 -25.96
CA ALA A 251 6.54 -0.53 -26.95
C ALA A 251 8.05 -0.80 -27.04
N LYS A 252 8.62 -1.51 -26.07
CA LYS A 252 10.04 -1.86 -26.02
C LYS A 252 10.31 -3.34 -26.30
N SER A 253 9.25 -4.15 -26.42
CA SER A 253 9.33 -5.61 -26.48
C SER A 253 8.82 -6.12 -27.83
N ASP A 254 9.59 -5.86 -28.89
CA ASP A 254 9.22 -6.26 -30.25
C ASP A 254 9.00 -7.78 -30.36
N GLY A 255 7.84 -8.19 -30.89
CA GLY A 255 7.47 -9.60 -31.03
C GLY A 255 6.92 -10.25 -29.76
N VAL A 256 6.70 -9.49 -28.68
CA VAL A 256 6.01 -9.96 -27.46
C VAL A 256 4.53 -9.57 -27.52
N GLU A 257 3.67 -10.46 -27.06
CA GLU A 257 2.22 -10.25 -27.01
C GLU A 257 1.83 -9.15 -26.00
N PRO A 258 0.73 -8.41 -26.27
CA PRO A 258 0.21 -7.42 -25.33
C PRO A 258 -0.41 -8.08 -24.10
N TYR A 259 -0.42 -7.32 -23.00
CA TYR A 259 -1.07 -7.70 -21.74
C TYR A 259 -2.55 -8.04 -21.95
N LYS A 260 -3.00 -9.20 -21.44
CA LYS A 260 -4.37 -9.71 -21.64
C LYS A 260 -5.23 -9.71 -20.37
N GLY A 261 -4.62 -9.53 -19.19
CA GLY A 261 -5.34 -9.53 -17.91
C GLY A 261 -5.45 -10.89 -17.22
N SER A 262 -4.84 -11.94 -17.76
CA SER A 262 -4.91 -13.31 -17.24
C SER A 262 -4.04 -13.49 -15.99
N LEU A 263 -4.55 -14.22 -14.99
CA LEU A 263 -3.78 -14.65 -13.82
C LEU A 263 -2.97 -15.93 -14.07
N ASP A 264 -3.33 -16.72 -15.08
CA ASP A 264 -2.70 -18.00 -15.40
C ASP A 264 -1.65 -17.90 -16.51
N ASP A 265 -1.49 -16.72 -17.11
CA ASP A 265 -0.53 -16.47 -18.17
C ASP A 265 0.77 -15.88 -17.59
N ASP A 266 1.88 -16.57 -17.82
CA ASP A 266 3.19 -16.16 -17.31
C ASP A 266 3.59 -14.77 -17.83
N LEU A 267 3.29 -14.44 -19.08
CA LEU A 267 3.65 -13.15 -19.66
C LEU A 267 2.89 -12.01 -18.95
N ASP A 268 1.59 -12.17 -18.71
CA ASP A 268 0.78 -11.23 -17.94
C ASP A 268 1.26 -11.09 -16.49
N ILE A 269 1.67 -12.19 -15.85
CA ILE A 269 2.34 -12.16 -14.54
C ILE A 269 3.64 -11.32 -14.63
N GLY A 270 4.43 -11.49 -15.70
CA GLY A 270 5.64 -10.72 -15.97
C GLY A 270 5.40 -9.22 -16.11
N TYR A 271 4.34 -8.82 -16.82
CA TYR A 271 3.92 -7.42 -16.96
C TYR A 271 3.64 -6.81 -15.58
N ARG A 272 2.80 -7.48 -14.78
CA ARG A 272 2.43 -7.02 -13.44
C ARG A 272 3.65 -6.90 -12.52
N ILE A 273 4.54 -7.89 -12.51
CA ILE A 273 5.77 -7.87 -11.70
C ILE A 273 6.68 -6.71 -12.09
N LEU A 274 6.92 -6.48 -13.39
CA LEU A 274 7.78 -5.37 -13.83
C LEU A 274 7.22 -4.02 -13.41
N ALA A 275 5.92 -3.79 -13.60
CA ALA A 275 5.27 -2.54 -13.24
C ALA A 275 5.34 -2.30 -11.72
N ASP A 276 4.95 -3.29 -10.91
CA ASP A 276 4.99 -3.17 -9.45
C ASP A 276 6.41 -2.99 -8.91
N HIS A 277 7.35 -3.87 -9.31
CA HIS A 277 8.69 -3.84 -8.74
C HIS A 277 9.46 -2.58 -9.17
N CYS A 278 9.19 -2.00 -10.35
CA CYS A 278 9.79 -0.72 -10.73
C CYS A 278 9.29 0.43 -9.86
N ARG A 279 8.01 0.41 -9.43
CA ARG A 279 7.49 1.38 -8.45
C ARG A 279 8.22 1.25 -7.11
N PHE A 280 8.34 0.01 -6.60
CA PHE A 280 9.10 -0.26 -5.37
C PHE A 280 10.56 0.18 -5.47
N ILE A 281 11.27 -0.20 -6.55
CA ILE A 281 12.69 0.13 -6.74
C ILE A 281 12.87 1.65 -6.77
N THR A 282 12.04 2.36 -7.55
CA THR A 282 12.11 3.81 -7.69
C THR A 282 11.93 4.48 -6.33
N MET A 283 10.88 4.10 -5.59
CA MET A 283 10.58 4.69 -4.27
C MET A 283 11.64 4.36 -3.22
N ALA A 284 12.05 3.09 -3.13
CA ALA A 284 13.06 2.68 -2.16
C ALA A 284 14.40 3.37 -2.39
N LEU A 285 14.85 3.47 -3.65
CA LEU A 285 16.10 4.13 -3.98
C LEU A 285 16.02 5.66 -3.79
N ALA A 286 14.89 6.29 -4.15
CA ALA A 286 14.66 7.71 -3.93
C ALA A 286 14.71 8.09 -2.44
N ASP A 287 14.17 7.22 -1.57
CA ASP A 287 14.20 7.41 -0.12
C ASP A 287 15.54 6.97 0.51
N GLY A 288 16.55 6.62 -0.30
CA GLY A 288 17.93 6.40 0.11
C GLY A 288 18.33 4.93 0.32
N ALA A 289 17.46 3.96 0.01
CA ALA A 289 17.80 2.55 0.17
C ALA A 289 18.87 2.18 -0.86
N GLN A 290 19.76 1.24 -0.52
CA GLN A 290 20.85 0.85 -1.40
C GLN A 290 20.92 -0.67 -1.54
N PRO A 291 21.21 -1.21 -2.74
CA PRO A 291 21.38 -2.66 -2.93
C PRO A 291 22.42 -3.25 -1.97
N GLY A 292 22.02 -4.28 -1.22
CA GLY A 292 22.76 -4.82 -0.07
C GLY A 292 22.65 -6.33 0.05
N ARG A 293 23.30 -6.90 1.07
CA ARG A 293 23.26 -8.36 1.36
C ARG A 293 22.24 -8.75 2.43
N LYS A 294 21.71 -7.79 3.19
CA LYS A 294 20.77 -8.01 4.31
C LYS A 294 19.73 -6.89 4.35
N GLY A 295 18.61 -7.17 5.03
CA GLY A 295 17.51 -6.23 5.27
C GLY A 295 16.96 -5.59 4.00
N ALA A 296 16.54 -4.32 4.11
CA ALA A 296 16.04 -3.51 2.98
C ALA A 296 16.93 -3.61 1.72
N GLY A 297 18.25 -3.56 1.89
CA GLY A 297 19.17 -3.64 0.76
C GLY A 297 19.17 -5.00 0.04
N PHE A 298 18.94 -6.11 0.77
CA PHE A 298 18.75 -7.42 0.15
C PHE A 298 17.53 -7.42 -0.76
N HIS A 299 16.40 -6.90 -0.29
CA HIS A 299 15.16 -6.82 -1.08
C HIS A 299 15.32 -5.93 -2.31
N VAL A 300 15.92 -4.74 -2.16
CA VAL A 300 16.23 -3.86 -3.31
C VAL A 300 17.05 -4.60 -4.36
N ARG A 301 18.13 -5.29 -3.97
CA ARG A 301 18.95 -6.06 -4.91
C ARG A 301 18.18 -7.22 -5.55
N SER A 302 17.42 -7.96 -4.75
CA SER A 302 16.68 -9.14 -5.20
C SER A 302 15.63 -8.76 -6.25
N LEU A 303 14.89 -7.67 -6.01
CA LEU A 303 13.84 -7.23 -6.93
C LEU A 303 14.40 -6.57 -8.19
N ILE A 304 15.54 -5.85 -8.11
CA ILE A 304 16.27 -5.43 -9.31
C ILE A 304 16.65 -6.64 -10.16
N LYS A 305 17.23 -7.68 -9.53
CA LYS A 305 17.59 -8.92 -10.24
C LYS A 305 16.35 -9.57 -10.88
N ARG A 306 15.24 -9.68 -10.16
CA ARG A 306 13.98 -10.24 -10.69
C ARG A 306 13.50 -9.47 -11.93
N CYS A 307 13.54 -8.13 -11.89
CA CYS A 307 13.18 -7.31 -13.04
C CYS A 307 14.13 -7.53 -14.24
N VAL A 308 15.43 -7.65 -14.00
CA VAL A 308 16.40 -7.95 -15.07
C VAL A 308 16.10 -9.29 -15.72
N VAL A 309 15.88 -10.35 -14.93
CA VAL A 309 15.57 -11.70 -15.44
C VAL A 309 14.28 -11.70 -16.28
N ILE A 310 13.21 -11.10 -15.75
CA ILE A 310 11.93 -11.03 -16.47
C ILE A 310 12.07 -10.24 -17.77
N SER A 311 12.78 -9.10 -17.73
CA SER A 311 13.04 -8.30 -18.93
C SER A 311 13.78 -9.09 -20.01
N GLN A 312 14.79 -9.90 -19.66
CA GLN A 312 15.52 -10.72 -20.65
C GLN A 312 14.67 -11.86 -21.18
N ASN A 313 14.09 -12.65 -20.28
CA ASN A 313 13.55 -13.96 -20.62
C ASN A 313 12.14 -13.88 -21.20
N MET A 314 11.36 -12.88 -20.78
CA MET A 314 9.93 -12.78 -21.14
C MET A 314 9.69 -11.62 -22.10
N PHE A 315 10.49 -10.55 -21.99
CA PHE A 315 10.35 -9.33 -22.78
C PHE A 315 11.48 -9.13 -23.80
N MET A 316 12.29 -10.17 -24.04
CA MET A 316 13.34 -10.23 -25.07
C MET A 316 14.33 -9.05 -25.04
N GLN A 317 14.59 -8.48 -23.86
CA GLN A 317 15.49 -7.35 -23.72
C GLN A 317 16.96 -7.81 -23.71
N GLU A 318 17.69 -7.57 -24.80
CA GLU A 318 19.15 -7.79 -24.83
C GLU A 318 19.89 -6.93 -23.80
N THR A 319 19.42 -5.69 -23.59
CA THR A 319 19.97 -4.77 -22.59
C THR A 319 18.87 -4.29 -21.61
N PRO A 320 18.51 -5.12 -20.61
CA PRO A 320 17.37 -4.91 -19.71
C PRO A 320 17.31 -3.56 -19.02
N ARG A 321 18.47 -2.97 -18.69
CA ARG A 321 18.55 -1.70 -17.98
C ARG A 321 17.81 -0.57 -18.70
N TYR A 322 17.70 -0.59 -20.03
CA TYR A 322 17.01 0.49 -20.76
C TYR A 322 15.49 0.41 -20.55
N LEU A 323 14.91 -0.78 -20.59
CA LEU A 323 13.51 -0.95 -20.19
C LEU A 323 13.29 -0.50 -18.74
N LEU A 324 14.16 -0.90 -17.81
CA LEU A 324 14.04 -0.46 -16.41
C LEU A 324 14.18 1.06 -16.26
N PHE A 325 14.99 1.72 -17.08
CA PHE A 325 15.10 3.18 -17.09
C PHE A 325 13.82 3.86 -17.57
N ASP A 326 13.16 3.29 -18.58
CA ASP A 326 11.90 3.81 -19.10
C ASP A 326 10.78 3.62 -18.05
N LEU A 327 10.77 2.48 -17.34
CA LEU A 327 9.81 2.25 -16.26
C LEU A 327 10.04 3.16 -15.04
N VAL A 328 11.29 3.54 -14.74
CA VAL A 328 11.58 4.57 -13.74
C VAL A 328 11.03 5.93 -14.15
N ASP A 329 11.19 6.31 -15.43
CA ASP A 329 10.64 7.58 -15.94
C ASP A 329 9.11 7.58 -15.84
N GLU A 330 8.46 6.46 -16.18
CA GLU A 330 7.01 6.30 -16.05
C GLU A 330 6.57 6.40 -14.57
N THR A 331 7.30 5.79 -13.64
CA THR A 331 7.03 5.95 -12.21
C THR A 331 7.12 7.41 -11.76
N VAL A 332 8.12 8.15 -12.22
CA VAL A 332 8.29 9.57 -11.87
C VAL A 332 7.18 10.41 -12.51
N ASP A 333 6.76 10.14 -13.75
CA ASP A 333 5.63 10.84 -14.37
C ASP A 333 4.34 10.69 -13.54
N ILE A 334 4.01 9.44 -13.17
CA ILE A 334 2.79 9.12 -12.43
C ILE A 334 2.82 9.72 -11.01
N LEU A 335 3.94 9.59 -10.30
CA LEU A 335 3.99 9.80 -8.85
C LEU A 335 4.57 11.16 -8.43
N SER A 336 5.24 11.89 -9.33
CA SER A 336 5.91 13.16 -8.96
C SER A 336 4.97 14.33 -8.64
N THR A 337 3.67 14.20 -8.91
CA THR A 337 2.67 15.17 -8.41
C THR A 337 2.48 15.00 -6.89
N ALA A 338 2.43 13.75 -6.41
CA ALA A 338 2.26 13.44 -4.99
C ALA A 338 3.61 13.49 -4.23
N TYR A 339 4.70 13.12 -4.90
CA TYR A 339 6.06 13.06 -4.35
C TYR A 339 7.05 13.82 -5.25
N PRO A 340 7.06 15.16 -5.21
CA PRO A 340 7.88 15.99 -6.10
C PRO A 340 9.38 15.71 -6.06
N GLU A 341 9.87 15.22 -4.92
CA GLU A 341 11.27 14.84 -4.71
C GLU A 341 11.78 13.78 -5.70
N LEU A 342 10.89 12.95 -6.28
CA LEU A 342 11.29 11.91 -7.24
C LEU A 342 11.96 12.46 -8.50
N LYS A 343 11.65 13.70 -8.89
CA LYS A 343 12.21 14.31 -10.11
C LYS A 343 13.73 14.45 -10.04
N ASP A 344 14.25 14.69 -8.84
CA ASP A 344 15.69 14.85 -8.61
C ASP A 344 16.42 13.50 -8.53
N GLU A 345 15.69 12.40 -8.29
CA GLU A 345 16.24 11.07 -8.05
C GLU A 345 16.38 10.18 -9.29
N VAL A 346 15.83 10.59 -10.45
CA VAL A 346 15.87 9.80 -11.70
C VAL A 346 17.31 9.40 -12.08
N LYS A 347 18.24 10.36 -12.09
CA LYS A 347 19.65 10.10 -12.47
C LYS A 347 20.36 9.20 -11.45
N PRO A 348 20.30 9.46 -10.13
CA PRO A 348 20.80 8.54 -9.10
C PRO A 348 20.27 7.10 -9.27
N ILE A 349 18.96 6.93 -9.42
CA ILE A 349 18.29 5.63 -9.55
C ILE A 349 18.83 4.86 -10.77
N ARG A 350 18.87 5.51 -11.94
CA ARG A 350 19.40 4.91 -13.17
C ARG A 350 20.85 4.46 -13.05
N ARG A 351 21.70 5.18 -12.30
CA ARG A 351 23.08 4.75 -12.04
C ARG A 351 23.15 3.47 -11.21
N VAL A 352 22.30 3.36 -10.19
CA VAL A 352 22.21 2.15 -9.35
C VAL A 352 21.74 0.95 -10.18
N LEU A 353 20.68 1.14 -10.97
CA LEU A 353 20.17 0.12 -11.89
C LEU A 353 21.25 -0.33 -12.89
N ALA A 354 21.94 0.61 -13.54
CA ALA A 354 23.02 0.28 -14.48
C ALA A 354 24.09 -0.61 -13.84
N LYS A 355 24.50 -0.27 -12.60
CA LYS A 355 25.53 -0.98 -11.86
C LYS A 355 25.07 -2.39 -11.48
N GLU A 356 23.88 -2.53 -10.90
CA GLU A 356 23.39 -3.85 -10.46
C GLU A 356 23.01 -4.75 -11.64
N THR A 357 22.45 -4.21 -12.73
CA THR A 357 22.22 -4.97 -13.97
C THR A 357 23.54 -5.48 -14.54
N LYS A 358 24.55 -4.61 -14.71
CA LYS A 358 25.88 -5.03 -15.21
C LYS A 358 26.49 -6.12 -14.32
N ARG A 359 26.40 -5.94 -13.00
CA ARG A 359 26.94 -6.91 -12.04
C ARG A 359 26.27 -8.27 -12.16
N TYR A 360 24.95 -8.30 -12.37
CA TYR A 360 24.21 -9.55 -12.51
C TYR A 360 24.52 -10.27 -13.83
N LEU A 361 24.59 -9.54 -14.94
CA LEU A 361 24.92 -10.12 -16.25
C LEU A 361 26.32 -10.74 -16.24
N ASN A 362 27.31 -10.05 -15.68
CA ASN A 362 28.66 -10.61 -15.52
C ASN A 362 28.66 -11.88 -14.67
N TYR A 363 27.80 -11.98 -13.65
CA TYR A 363 27.68 -13.19 -12.83
C TYR A 363 27.14 -14.37 -13.65
N LEU A 364 26.13 -14.15 -14.49
CA LEU A 364 25.59 -15.20 -15.37
C LEU A 364 26.65 -15.72 -16.36
N GLU A 365 27.38 -14.80 -17.00
CA GLU A 365 28.49 -15.18 -17.91
C GLU A 365 29.52 -16.06 -17.20
N THR A 366 29.89 -15.73 -15.95
CA THR A 366 30.83 -16.55 -15.18
C THR A 366 30.25 -17.88 -14.69
N ALA A 367 28.96 -17.95 -14.40
CA ALA A 367 28.30 -19.19 -13.97
C ALA A 367 28.22 -20.18 -15.14
N ASP A 368 27.80 -19.70 -16.32
CA ASP A 368 27.74 -20.51 -17.54
C ASP A 368 29.11 -21.03 -17.98
N LEU A 369 30.20 -20.29 -17.70
CA LEU A 369 31.57 -20.73 -17.95
C LEU A 369 32.06 -21.81 -16.99
N ASN A 370 31.49 -21.92 -15.79
CA ASN A 370 31.87 -22.93 -14.80
C ASN A 370 31.06 -24.24 -14.93
N ASP A 371 29.88 -24.17 -15.57
CA ASP A 371 29.02 -25.33 -15.85
C ASP A 371 29.32 -25.99 -17.22
N ARG A 372 30.22 -25.41 -18.02
CA ARG A 372 30.76 -25.96 -19.27
C ARG A 372 32.18 -26.49 -19.04
#